data_AF-A0A432T5U3-F1
#
_entry.id   AF-A0A432T5U3-F1
#
_cell.length_a   1.000
_cell.length_b   1.000
_cell.length_c   1.000
_cell.angle_alpha   90.00
_cell.angle_beta   90.00
_cell.angle_gamma   90.00
#
_symmetry.space_group_name_H-M   'P 1'
#
loop_
_entity.id
_entity.type
_entity.pdbx_description
1 polymer ?
#
loop_
_entity_poly.entity_id
_entity_poly.type
_entity_poly.pdbx_seq_one_letter_code
_entity_poly.pdbx_strand_id
1 'polypeptide(L)'
;MKPTSREILQSISNECHHQLTYYTFNTTTLQVTAKYREGRLAGLRYLSELTWYYLQEEKRIIQQFDAQIIKQLEQYASLEENDYKEGLFSTLKEIHERVQEIQKKS
;
A
#
# COMPACT_ATOMS: atom_id res chain seq x y z
N MET A 1 -7.79 3.22 -18.60
CA MET A 1 -6.75 2.46 -17.84
C MET A 1 -7.44 1.54 -16.86
N LYS A 2 -6.81 0.42 -16.49
CA LYS A 2 -7.28 -0.40 -15.37
C LYS A 2 -6.85 0.28 -14.05
N PRO A 3 -7.69 0.24 -12.99
CA PRO A 3 -7.34 0.83 -11.71
C PRO A 3 -6.17 0.07 -11.06
N THR A 4 -5.36 0.79 -10.30
CA THR A 4 -4.26 0.26 -9.51
C THR A 4 -4.77 -0.50 -8.28
N SER A 5 -3.90 -1.34 -7.68
CA SER A 5 -4.14 -1.97 -6.38
C SER A 5 -4.59 -0.96 -5.32
N ARG A 6 -3.84 0.14 -5.17
CA ARG A 6 -4.15 1.22 -4.24
C ARG A 6 -5.54 1.80 -4.45
N GLU A 7 -5.90 2.13 -5.68
CA GLU A 7 -7.22 2.71 -6.01
C GLU A 7 -8.36 1.75 -5.71
N ILE A 8 -8.18 0.46 -6.03
CA ILE A 8 -9.17 -0.59 -5.71
C ILE A 8 -9.36 -0.69 -4.19
N LEU A 9 -8.25 -0.80 -3.44
CA LEU A 9 -8.28 -0.93 -1.98
C LEU A 9 -8.86 0.32 -1.31
N GLN A 10 -8.51 1.52 -1.78
CA GLN A 10 -9.08 2.77 -1.25
C GLN A 10 -10.59 2.86 -1.49
N SER A 11 -11.06 2.45 -2.67
CA SER A 11 -12.49 2.41 -3.01
C SER A 11 -13.25 1.45 -2.07
N ILE A 12 -12.71 0.26 -1.84
CA ILE A 12 -13.28 -0.72 -0.89
C ILE A 12 -13.29 -0.16 0.53
N SER A 13 -12.20 0.50 0.96
CA SER A 13 -12.12 1.12 2.28
C SER A 13 -13.21 2.17 2.48
N ASN A 14 -13.43 3.02 1.47
CA ASN A 14 -14.45 4.07 1.51
C ASN A 14 -15.85 3.46 1.59
N GLU A 15 -16.12 2.42 0.79
CA GLU A 15 -17.39 1.70 0.82
C GLU A 15 -17.65 1.04 2.19
N CYS A 16 -16.64 0.38 2.76
CA CYS A 16 -16.76 -0.20 4.10
C CYS A 16 -17.06 0.86 5.15
N HIS A 17 -16.41 2.03 5.07
CA HIS A 17 -16.66 3.15 5.98
C HIS A 17 -18.09 3.70 5.86
N HIS A 18 -18.59 3.88 4.63
CA HIS A 18 -19.96 4.29 4.38
C HIS A 18 -20.96 3.28 4.95
N GLN A 19 -20.76 1.99 4.69
CA GLN A 19 -21.65 0.95 5.20
C GLN A 19 -21.58 0.81 6.72
N LEU A 20 -20.39 0.94 7.33
CA LEU A 20 -20.26 0.94 8.79
C LEU A 20 -21.11 2.05 9.39
N THR A 21 -21.00 3.26 8.85
CA THR A 21 -21.81 4.41 9.26
C THR A 21 -23.30 4.12 9.08
N TYR A 22 -23.68 3.63 7.89
CA TYR A 22 -25.06 3.32 7.57
C TYR A 22 -25.69 2.32 8.54
N TYR A 23 -25.06 1.17 8.75
CA TYR A 23 -25.57 0.10 9.62
C TYR A 23 -25.46 0.43 11.11
N THR A 24 -24.54 1.31 11.50
CA THR A 24 -24.42 1.76 12.90
C THR A 24 -25.54 2.72 13.27
N PHE A 25 -25.84 3.71 12.43
CA PHE A 25 -26.72 4.82 12.81
C PHE A 25 -28.16 4.68 12.32
N ASN A 26 -28.44 3.94 11.24
CA ASN A 26 -29.82 3.74 10.76
C ASN A 26 -30.49 2.59 11.52
N THR A 27 -30.81 2.78 12.79
CA THR A 27 -31.45 1.75 13.62
C THR A 27 -32.96 1.66 13.44
N THR A 28 -33.61 2.76 13.05
CA THR A 28 -35.07 2.88 12.96
C THR A 28 -35.62 2.72 11.54
N THR A 29 -34.90 3.24 10.54
CA THR A 29 -35.32 3.20 9.12
C THR A 29 -34.93 1.90 8.45
N LEU A 30 -33.79 1.32 8.81
CA LEU A 30 -33.32 0.06 8.25
C LEU A 30 -33.93 -1.12 9.00
N GLN A 31 -34.89 -1.79 8.36
CA GLN A 31 -35.61 -2.94 8.89
C GLN A 31 -34.80 -4.24 8.71
N VAL A 32 -33.84 -4.47 9.61
CA VAL A 32 -33.05 -5.71 9.69
C VAL A 32 -33.01 -6.23 11.12
N THR A 33 -32.82 -7.54 11.28
CA THR A 33 -32.68 -8.12 12.62
C THR A 33 -31.40 -7.64 13.31
N ALA A 34 -31.42 -7.58 14.64
CA ALA A 34 -30.24 -7.20 15.42
C ALA A 34 -29.03 -8.09 15.12
N LYS A 35 -29.24 -9.42 15.02
CA LYS A 35 -28.19 -10.39 14.73
C LYS A 35 -27.60 -10.23 13.32
N TYR A 36 -28.43 -9.90 12.33
CA TYR A 36 -27.93 -9.59 10.99
C TYR A 36 -27.06 -8.32 11.00
N ARG A 37 -27.52 -7.26 11.68
CA ARG A 37 -26.78 -6.01 11.81
C ARG A 37 -25.43 -6.22 12.48
N GLU A 38 -25.40 -6.97 13.58
CA GLU A 38 -24.18 -7.34 14.28
C GLU A 38 -23.20 -8.07 13.36
N GLY A 39 -23.66 -9.12 12.65
CA GLY A 39 -22.83 -9.85 11.70
C GLY A 39 -22.32 -8.96 10.55
N ARG A 40 -23.16 -8.06 10.04
CA ARG A 40 -22.76 -7.10 8.98
C ARG A 40 -21.69 -6.15 9.47
N LEU A 41 -21.84 -5.57 10.66
CA LEU A 41 -20.85 -4.67 11.26
C LEU A 41 -19.53 -5.40 11.53
N ALA A 42 -19.58 -6.63 12.05
CA ALA A 42 -18.38 -7.44 12.27
C ALA A 42 -17.62 -7.71 10.96
N GLY A 43 -18.33 -8.13 9.90
CA GLY A 43 -17.74 -8.36 8.58
C GLY A 43 -17.15 -7.09 7.97
N LEU A 44 -17.85 -5.96 8.08
CA LEU A 44 -17.35 -4.68 7.57
C LEU A 44 -16.08 -4.22 8.31
N ARG A 45 -16.00 -4.39 9.64
CA ARG A 45 -14.80 -4.07 10.42
C ARG A 45 -13.60 -4.93 9.99
N TYR A 46 -13.82 -6.25 9.88
CA TYR A 46 -12.79 -7.17 9.39
C TYR A 46 -12.28 -6.76 8.00
N LEU A 47 -13.18 -6.43 7.07
CA LEU A 47 -12.78 -5.98 5.73
C LEU A 47 -12.01 -4.66 5.78
N SER A 48 -12.42 -3.70 6.61
CA SER A 48 -11.66 -2.45 6.80
C SER A 48 -10.24 -2.70 7.31
N GLU A 49 -10.08 -3.59 8.30
CA GLU A 49 -8.76 -3.96 8.83
C GLU A 49 -7.91 -4.67 7.77
N LEU A 50 -8.50 -5.59 7.02
CA LEU A 50 -7.82 -6.32 5.94
C LEU A 50 -7.39 -5.39 4.81
N THR A 51 -8.25 -4.46 4.39
CA THR A 51 -7.92 -3.45 3.39
C THR A 51 -6.78 -2.56 3.88
N TRP A 52 -6.81 -2.12 5.14
CA TRP A 52 -5.74 -1.33 5.72
C TRP A 52 -4.41 -2.10 5.75
N TYR A 53 -4.43 -3.39 6.12
CA TYR A 53 -3.25 -4.25 6.10
C TYR A 53 -2.60 -4.26 4.71
N TYR A 54 -3.37 -4.53 3.65
CA TYR A 54 -2.81 -4.59 2.30
C TYR A 54 -2.34 -3.23 1.76
N LEU A 55 -2.95 -2.13 2.18
CA LEU A 55 -2.43 -0.78 1.88
C LEU A 55 -1.08 -0.52 2.55
N GLN A 56 -0.84 -1.06 3.74
CA GLN A 56 0.49 -0.96 4.37
C GLN A 56 1.51 -1.89 3.70
N GLU A 57 1.09 -3.09 3.30
CA GLU A 57 1.97 -4.01 2.56
C GLU A 57 2.43 -3.40 1.22
N GLU A 58 1.54 -2.72 0.50
CA GLU A 58 1.91 -2.00 -0.73
C GLU A 58 3.00 -0.95 -0.49
N LYS A 59 2.88 -0.16 0.59
CA LYS A 59 3.92 0.80 1.00
C LYS A 59 5.23 0.10 1.36
N ARG A 60 5.13 -1.02 2.08
CA ARG A 60 6.28 -1.81 2.51
C ARG A 60 7.05 -2.39 1.32
N ILE A 61 6.37 -2.81 0.26
CA ILE A 61 7.03 -3.31 -0.97
C ILE A 61 7.96 -2.25 -1.56
N ILE A 62 7.50 -0.99 -1.66
CA ILE A 62 8.33 0.10 -2.19
C ILE A 62 9.52 0.39 -1.27
N GLN A 63 9.31 0.42 0.04
CA GLN A 63 10.39 0.61 1.01
C GLN A 63 11.43 -0.52 0.95
N GLN A 64 10.97 -1.76 0.78
CA GLN A 64 11.86 -2.92 0.64
C GLN A 64 12.66 -2.84 -0.66
N PHE A 65 12.02 -2.44 -1.76
CA PHE A 65 12.71 -2.24 -3.04
C PHE A 65 13.83 -1.20 -2.93
N ASP A 66 13.52 -0.03 -2.35
CA ASP A 66 14.48 1.05 -2.10
C ASP A 66 15.66 0.57 -1.23
N ALA A 67 15.36 -0.14 -0.14
CA ALA A 67 16.37 -0.71 0.74
C ALA A 67 17.28 -1.74 0.03
N GLN A 68 16.75 -2.52 -0.92
CA GLN A 68 17.59 -3.43 -1.72
C GLN A 68 18.55 -2.66 -2.64
N ILE A 69 18.12 -1.54 -3.23
CA ILE A 69 19.01 -0.72 -4.06
C ILE A 69 20.16 -0.16 -3.23
N ILE A 70 19.85 0.41 -2.06
CA ILE A 70 20.86 0.95 -1.14
C ILE A 70 21.84 -0.15 -0.71
N LYS A 71 21.32 -1.30 -0.29
CA LYS A 71 22.15 -2.45 0.08
C LYS A 71 23.07 -2.89 -1.06
N GLN A 72 22.58 -2.86 -2.30
CA GLN A 72 23.39 -3.24 -3.45
C GLN A 72 24.48 -2.20 -3.75
N LEU A 73 24.20 -0.90 -3.59
CA LEU A 73 25.19 0.17 -3.67
C LEU A 73 26.29 0.00 -2.62
N GLU A 74 25.92 -0.33 -1.38
CA GLU A 74 26.88 -0.62 -0.30
C GLU A 74 27.76 -1.82 -0.63
N GLN A 75 27.20 -2.89 -1.21
CA GLN A 75 27.96 -4.05 -1.66
C GLN A 75 28.95 -3.71 -2.78
N TYR A 76 28.58 -2.82 -3.70
CA TYR A 76 29.47 -2.40 -4.77
C TYR A 76 30.56 -1.44 -4.30
N ALA A 77 30.41 -0.81 -3.14
CA ALA A 77 31.42 0.10 -2.59
C ALA A 77 32.78 -0.59 -2.39
N SER A 78 32.80 -1.90 -2.11
CA SER A 78 34.02 -2.70 -1.94
C SER A 78 34.65 -3.19 -3.26
N LEU A 79 34.02 -2.96 -4.41
CA LEU A 79 34.60 -3.31 -5.70
C LEU A 79 35.77 -2.37 -6.04
N GLU A 80 36.76 -2.91 -6.76
CA GLU A 80 37.84 -2.11 -7.34
C GLU A 80 37.29 -1.03 -8.27
N GLU A 81 37.92 0.14 -8.25
CA GLU A 81 37.51 1.27 -9.06
C GLU A 81 37.84 0.99 -10.54
N ASN A 82 36.80 0.83 -11.35
CA ASN A 82 36.88 0.59 -12.78
C ASN A 82 35.56 0.94 -13.46
N ASP A 83 35.57 1.00 -14.79
CA ASP A 83 34.40 1.34 -15.60
C ASP A 83 33.19 0.42 -15.33
N TYR A 84 33.44 -0.83 -14.93
CA TYR A 84 32.38 -1.77 -14.57
C TYR A 84 31.66 -1.36 -13.27
N LYS A 85 32.41 -1.00 -12.22
CA LYS A 85 31.86 -0.46 -10.97
C LYS A 85 31.09 0.83 -11.23
N GLU A 86 31.63 1.72 -12.05
CA GLU A 86 30.95 2.97 -12.42
C GLU A 86 29.61 2.70 -13.12
N GLY A 87 29.56 1.76 -14.06
CA GLY A 87 28.33 1.34 -14.73
C GLY A 87 27.27 0.77 -13.77
N LEU A 88 27.71 -0.06 -12.81
CA LEU A 88 26.83 -0.59 -11.77
C LEU A 88 26.26 0.52 -10.85
N PHE A 89 27.13 1.43 -10.39
CA PHE A 89 26.74 2.51 -9.49
C PHE A 89 25.81 3.52 -10.16
N SER A 90 26.12 3.94 -11.37
CA SER A 90 25.30 4.90 -12.13
C SER A 90 23.90 4.35 -12.37
N THR A 91 23.79 3.09 -12.80
CA THR A 91 22.49 2.40 -13.00
C THR A 91 21.66 2.40 -11.72
N LEU A 92 22.23 1.98 -10.60
CA LEU A 92 21.49 1.91 -9.33
C LEU A 92 21.11 3.28 -8.79
N LYS A 93 21.98 4.28 -8.93
CA LYS A 93 21.68 5.67 -8.53
C LYS A 93 20.55 6.28 -9.35
N GLU A 94 20.57 6.11 -10.67
CA GLU A 94 19.51 6.63 -11.55
C GLU A 94 18.15 6.05 -11.17
N ILE A 95 18.08 4.72 -10.96
CA ILE A 95 16.83 4.07 -10.58
C ILE A 95 16.39 4.49 -9.17
N HIS A 96 17.32 4.60 -8.21
CA HIS A 96 17.03 5.07 -6.87
C HIS A 96 16.45 6.50 -6.89
N GLU A 97 17.07 7.43 -7.62
CA GLU A 97 16.56 8.80 -7.78
C GLU A 97 15.14 8.81 -8.37
N ARG A 98 14.90 7.99 -9.39
CA ARG A 98 13.58 7.86 -10.00
C ARG A 98 12.52 7.31 -9.04
N VAL A 99 12.85 6.34 -8.18
CA VAL A 99 11.95 5.85 -7.13
C VAL A 99 11.58 6.98 -6.17
N GLN A 100 12.57 7.73 -5.71
CA GLN A 100 12.37 8.84 -4.77
C GLN A 100 11.49 9.96 -5.37
N GLU A 101 11.64 10.25 -6.67
CA GLU A 101 10.77 11.20 -7.37
C GLU A 101 9.31 10.72 -7.46
N ILE A 102 9.10 9.43 -7.74
CA ILE A 102 7.75 8.85 -7.83
C ILE A 102 7.08 8.88 -6.44
N GLN A 103 7.81 8.55 -5.38
CA GLN A 103 7.29 8.59 -4.02
C GLN A 103 6.89 10.00 -3.56
N LYS A 104 7.63 11.04 -3.97
CA LYS A 104 7.27 12.44 -3.66
C LYS A 104 6.00 12.94 -4.35
N LYS A 105 5.62 12.32 -5.47
CA LYS A 105 4.43 12.68 -6.26
C LYS A 105 3.17 11.90 -5.86
N SER A 106 3.30 10.90 -4.98
CA SER A 106 2.25 9.91 -4.65
C SER A 106 1.64 10.08 -3.24
#